data_AF-A0A1A8BRN5-F1
#
_entry.id   AF-A0A1A8BRN5-F1
#
_cell.length_a   1.000
_cell.length_b   1.000
_cell.length_c   1.000
_cell.angle_alpha   90.00
_cell.angle_beta   90.00
_cell.angle_gamma   90.00
#
_symmetry.space_group_name_H-M   'P 1'
#
loop_
_entity.id
_entity.type
_entity.pdbx_description
1 polymer ?
#
loop_
_entity_poly.entity_id
_entity_poly.type
_entity_poly.pdbx_seq_one_letter_code
_entity_poly.pdbx_strand_id
1 'polypeptide(L)'
;MSFFSYRMVQDAYEKLTDEDGKKPKPGDLIEVKCGVYKHWIVYIGEDNVVHFGGIGSGSGLGIIPTPGMKGTIKKEKLKDVVKDGKWKINNFLDQKYQPRKDDDIVKEACARVGSSLTYDVLGYN
;
A
#
# COMPACT_ATOMS: atom_id res chain seq x y z
N MET A 1 9.43 -38.91 -1.29
CA MET A 1 8.87 -37.71 -1.96
C MET A 1 9.48 -36.46 -1.33
N SER A 2 9.95 -35.54 -2.16
CA SER A 2 10.93 -34.50 -1.86
C SER A 2 10.45 -33.41 -0.86
N PHE A 3 11.11 -33.32 0.30
CA PHE A 3 10.96 -32.20 1.26
C PHE A 3 11.37 -30.85 0.65
N PHE A 4 12.24 -30.85 -0.37
CA PHE A 4 12.64 -29.64 -1.09
C PHE A 4 11.50 -29.05 -1.93
N SER A 5 10.60 -29.89 -2.44
CA SER A 5 9.48 -29.40 -3.25
C SER A 5 8.43 -28.66 -2.40
N TYR A 6 8.27 -29.04 -1.14
CA TYR A 6 7.28 -28.41 -0.25
C TYR A 6 7.77 -27.05 0.27
N ARG A 7 9.07 -26.94 0.58
CA ARG A 7 9.71 -25.68 1.00
C ARG A 7 9.68 -24.64 -0.13
N MET A 8 10.03 -25.02 -1.36
CA MET A 8 9.97 -24.14 -2.53
C MET A 8 8.54 -23.67 -2.85
N VAL A 9 7.53 -24.51 -2.64
CA VAL A 9 6.12 -24.14 -2.83
C VAL A 9 5.63 -23.22 -1.71
N GLN A 10 6.12 -23.38 -0.47
CA GLN A 10 5.86 -22.44 0.63
C GLN A 10 6.53 -21.09 0.40
N ASP A 11 7.82 -21.04 0.01
CA ASP A 11 8.52 -19.78 -0.31
C ASP A 11 7.88 -19.03 -1.50
N ALA A 12 7.28 -19.76 -2.45
CA ALA A 12 6.53 -19.21 -3.57
C ALA A 12 5.04 -18.90 -3.25
N TYR A 13 4.53 -19.32 -2.09
CA TYR A 13 3.16 -19.10 -1.60
C TYR A 13 3.10 -18.16 -0.38
N GLU A 14 4.21 -17.88 0.28
CA GLU A 14 4.45 -16.71 1.15
C GLU A 14 4.47 -15.39 0.32
N LYS A 15 3.69 -15.41 -0.76
CA LYS A 15 3.27 -14.31 -1.61
C LYS A 15 2.29 -13.47 -0.82
N LEU A 16 2.79 -12.37 -0.26
CA LEU A 16 2.03 -11.14 -0.08
C LEU A 16 0.62 -11.35 0.47
N THR A 17 0.50 -12.20 1.48
CA THR A 17 -0.72 -12.33 2.26
C THR A 17 -0.64 -11.40 3.45
N ASP A 18 -1.80 -10.86 3.79
CA ASP A 18 -2.03 -9.99 4.92
C ASP A 18 -1.69 -10.62 6.28
N GLU A 19 -1.63 -9.84 7.38
CA GLU A 19 -1.58 -10.40 8.75
C GLU A 19 -2.72 -11.43 8.98
N ASP A 20 -3.87 -11.27 8.33
CA ASP A 20 -5.03 -12.19 8.38
C ASP A 20 -4.98 -13.34 7.34
N GLY A 21 -3.90 -13.48 6.57
CA GLY A 21 -3.76 -14.51 5.53
C GLY A 21 -4.60 -14.24 4.26
N LYS A 22 -5.16 -13.04 4.12
CA LYS A 22 -5.98 -12.63 2.97
C LYS A 22 -5.10 -12.12 1.83
N LYS A 23 -5.55 -12.34 0.59
CA LYS A 23 -4.91 -11.79 -0.61
C LYS A 23 -5.58 -10.48 -1.00
N PRO A 24 -4.82 -9.40 -1.26
CA PRO A 24 -5.37 -8.12 -1.67
C PRO A 24 -5.93 -8.21 -3.09
N LYS A 25 -7.06 -7.55 -3.30
CA LYS A 25 -7.70 -7.36 -4.61
C LYS A 25 -7.44 -5.94 -5.11
N PRO A 26 -7.37 -5.71 -6.43
CA PRO A 26 -7.26 -4.37 -6.97
C PRO A 26 -8.36 -3.46 -6.40
N GLY A 27 -7.99 -2.28 -5.91
CA GLY A 27 -8.88 -1.37 -5.22
C GLY A 27 -8.86 -1.47 -3.69
N ASP A 28 -8.30 -2.54 -3.12
CA ASP A 28 -8.18 -2.69 -1.67
C ASP A 28 -7.22 -1.64 -1.08
N LEU A 29 -7.63 -1.09 0.06
CA LEU A 29 -6.84 -0.19 0.87
C LEU A 29 -6.05 -1.00 1.90
N ILE A 30 -4.74 -0.81 1.91
CA ILE A 30 -3.83 -1.51 2.81
C ILE A 30 -3.27 -0.50 3.83
N GLU A 31 -3.35 -0.87 5.10
CA GLU A 31 -2.76 -0.17 6.23
C GLU A 31 -1.43 -0.83 6.57
N VAL A 32 -0.32 -0.11 6.38
CA VAL A 32 1.01 -0.55 6.80
C VAL A 32 1.36 0.13 8.12
N LYS A 33 1.75 -0.66 9.13
CA LYS A 33 2.18 -0.14 10.43
C LYS A 33 3.63 0.29 10.35
N CYS A 34 3.89 1.60 10.38
CA CYS A 34 5.24 2.15 10.40
C CYS A 34 5.56 2.75 11.78
N GLY A 35 5.78 1.86 12.76
CA GLY A 35 6.09 2.25 14.13
C GLY A 35 4.93 3.03 14.77
N VAL A 36 5.09 4.36 14.87
CA VAL A 36 4.14 5.27 15.52
C VAL A 36 3.06 5.83 14.58
N TYR A 37 3.19 5.63 13.26
CA TYR A 37 2.22 6.12 12.29
C TYR A 37 1.73 5.01 11.36
N LYS A 38 0.54 5.22 10.80
CA LYS A 38 -0.07 4.32 9.81
C LYS A 38 0.17 4.89 8.43
N HIS A 39 0.75 4.08 7.56
CA HIS A 39 0.93 4.42 6.16
C HIS A 39 -0.16 3.74 5.32
N TRP A 40 -0.81 4.51 4.46
CA TRP A 40 -1.91 4.01 3.62
C TRP A 40 -1.47 3.84 2.19
N ILE A 41 -1.76 2.68 1.62
CA ILE A 41 -1.42 2.34 0.24
C ILE A 41 -2.64 1.69 -0.44
N VAL A 42 -2.79 1.93 -1.73
CA VAL A 42 -3.87 1.34 -2.54
C VAL A 42 -3.28 0.23 -3.40
N TYR A 43 -3.85 -0.96 -3.34
CA TYR A 43 -3.42 -2.07 -4.19
C TYR A 43 -4.02 -1.94 -5.59
N ILE A 44 -3.17 -2.00 -6.61
CA ILE A 44 -3.57 -1.82 -8.02
C ILE A 44 -3.47 -3.11 -8.84
N GLY A 45 -3.11 -4.24 -8.22
CA GLY A 45 -2.91 -5.51 -8.90
C GLY A 45 -1.44 -5.83 -9.18
N GLU A 46 -1.19 -7.11 -9.49
CA GLU A 46 0.14 -7.63 -9.86
C GLU A 46 1.24 -7.25 -8.86
N ASP A 47 0.96 -7.34 -7.56
CA ASP A 47 1.90 -7.00 -6.49
C ASP A 47 2.34 -5.52 -6.48
N ASN A 48 1.64 -4.65 -7.22
CA ASN A 48 1.90 -3.22 -7.27
C ASN A 48 0.92 -2.45 -6.38
N VAL A 49 1.44 -1.38 -5.79
CA VAL A 49 0.67 -0.45 -4.96
C VAL A 49 0.94 0.98 -5.37
N VAL A 50 -0.03 1.83 -5.11
CA VAL A 50 0.07 3.28 -5.22
C VAL A 50 0.07 3.87 -3.82
N HIS A 51 1.04 4.73 -3.54
CA HIS A 51 1.08 5.44 -2.26
C HIS A 51 1.70 6.82 -2.40
N PHE A 52 1.43 7.66 -1.41
CA PHE A 52 2.10 8.95 -1.28
C PHE A 52 3.51 8.75 -0.71
N GLY A 53 4.54 9.26 -1.39
CA GLY A 53 5.92 9.26 -0.92
C GLY A 53 6.40 10.70 -0.70
N GLY A 54 6.75 11.05 0.54
CA GLY A 54 7.31 12.37 0.86
C GLY A 54 8.66 12.62 0.16
N ILE A 55 8.93 13.88 -0.21
CA ILE A 55 10.25 14.28 -0.73
C ILE A 55 11.29 14.05 0.39
N GLY A 56 12.35 13.31 0.07
CA GLY A 56 13.39 12.88 1.02
C GLY A 56 13.30 11.41 1.44
N SER A 57 12.16 10.74 1.19
CA SER A 57 12.02 9.30 1.42
C SER A 57 12.69 8.55 0.26
N GLY A 58 13.98 8.24 0.44
CA GLY A 58 14.60 7.14 -0.31
C GLY A 58 13.81 5.88 0.01
N SER A 59 13.30 5.18 -1.02
CA SER A 59 12.37 4.04 -0.97
C SER A 59 12.24 3.38 0.42
N GLY A 60 11.31 3.90 1.22
CA GLY A 60 11.13 3.45 2.60
C GLY A 60 10.18 4.31 3.42
N LEU A 61 9.38 3.64 4.23
CA LEU A 61 8.43 4.18 5.21
C LEU A 61 9.09 5.01 6.35
N GLY A 62 10.34 5.43 6.22
CA GLY A 62 11.10 6.02 7.32
C GLY A 62 10.75 7.47 7.69
N ILE A 63 9.90 8.15 6.91
CA ILE A 63 9.65 9.59 7.12
C ILE A 63 8.23 9.82 7.63
N ILE A 64 8.15 10.33 8.85
CA ILE A 64 6.92 10.87 9.42
C ILE A 64 6.56 12.11 8.59
N PRO A 65 5.43 12.11 7.87
CA PRO A 65 5.06 13.24 7.03
C PRO A 65 4.71 14.44 7.92
N THR A 66 5.37 15.58 7.67
CA THR A 66 5.15 16.84 8.39
C THR A 66 4.25 17.78 7.57
N PRO A 67 3.46 18.65 8.23
CA PRO A 67 2.62 19.63 7.54
C PRO A 67 3.43 20.49 6.56
N GLY A 68 2.96 20.62 5.32
CA GLY A 68 3.65 21.37 4.26
C GLY A 68 4.71 20.57 3.50
N MET A 69 4.92 19.29 3.83
CA MET A 69 5.82 18.43 3.05
C MET A 69 5.25 18.19 1.66
N LYS A 70 6.01 18.58 0.64
CA LYS A 70 5.75 18.11 -0.72
C LYS A 70 6.11 16.63 -0.81
N GLY A 71 5.30 15.86 -1.51
CA GLY A 71 5.54 14.48 -1.86
C GLY A 71 4.97 14.18 -3.23
N THR A 72 5.25 12.99 -3.72
CA THR A 72 4.79 12.54 -5.03
C THR A 72 4.07 11.21 -4.83
N ILE A 73 2.99 11.01 -5.58
CA ILE A 73 2.35 9.70 -5.62
C ILE A 73 3.23 8.77 -6.46
N LYS A 74 3.66 7.67 -5.85
CA LYS A 74 4.54 6.68 -6.47
C LYS A 74 3.79 5.37 -6.65
N LYS A 75 4.17 4.64 -7.69
CA LYS A 75 3.82 3.24 -7.92
C LYS A 75 5.06 2.40 -7.58
N GLU A 76 4.96 1.57 -6.56
CA GLU A 76 6.04 0.69 -6.09
C GLU A 76 5.48 -0.72 -5.82
N LYS A 77 6.34 -1.73 -5.68
CA LYS A 77 5.88 -3.07 -5.33
C LYS A 77 5.48 -3.12 -3.86
N LEU A 78 4.41 -3.84 -3.54
CA LEU A 78 3.94 -4.02 -2.17
C LEU A 78 5.06 -4.51 -1.26
N LYS A 79 5.86 -5.48 -1.74
CA LYS A 79 7.02 -6.01 -1.03
C LYS A 79 8.09 -4.95 -0.72
N ASP A 80 8.34 -4.02 -1.63
CA ASP A 80 9.36 -2.99 -1.46
C ASP A 80 8.92 -1.88 -0.51
N VAL A 81 7.61 -1.59 -0.48
CA VAL A 81 7.01 -0.61 0.43
C VAL A 81 6.92 -1.17 1.84
N VAL A 82 6.41 -2.39 1.98
CA VAL A 82 6.23 -3.05 3.27
C VAL A 82 7.58 -3.50 3.84
N LYS A 83 8.49 -4.02 3.02
CA LYS A 83 9.71 -4.73 3.43
C LYS A 83 9.37 -5.82 4.46
N ASP A 84 9.79 -5.63 5.71
CA ASP A 84 9.52 -6.52 6.85
C ASP A 84 8.39 -6.00 7.77
N GLY A 85 7.70 -4.94 7.33
CA GLY A 85 6.60 -4.33 8.05
C GLY A 85 5.35 -5.20 8.10
N LYS A 86 4.57 -5.03 9.16
CA LYS A 86 3.22 -5.61 9.27
C LYS A 86 2.23 -4.74 8.51
N TRP A 87 1.42 -5.36 7.66
CA TRP A 87 0.37 -4.69 6.92
C TRP A 87 -0.93 -5.48 7.01
N LYS A 88 -2.03 -4.74 6.96
CA LYS A 88 -3.37 -5.31 6.94
C LYS A 88 -4.27 -4.69 5.87
N ILE A 89 -5.15 -5.46 5.24
CA ILE A 89 -6.19 -4.93 4.34
C ILE A 89 -7.25 -4.28 5.23
N ASN A 90 -7.48 -2.99 5.04
CA ASN A 90 -8.37 -2.19 5.86
C ASN A 90 -9.19 -1.22 5.00
N ASN A 91 -10.26 -1.73 4.40
CA ASN A 91 -11.25 -0.93 3.66
C ASN A 91 -12.24 -0.25 4.64
N PHE A 92 -11.74 0.60 5.54
CA PHE A 92 -12.57 1.24 6.56
C PHE A 92 -13.63 2.18 5.96
N LEU A 93 -13.42 2.67 4.74
CA LEU A 93 -14.36 3.56 4.04
C LEU A 93 -15.60 2.81 3.55
N ASP A 94 -15.52 1.51 3.30
CA ASP A 94 -16.66 0.70 2.82
C ASP A 94 -17.79 0.60 3.87
N GLN A 95 -17.45 0.82 5.15
CA GLN A 95 -18.44 0.88 6.23
C GLN A 95 -19.24 2.19 6.22
N LYS A 96 -18.69 3.25 5.62
CA LYS A 96 -19.26 4.60 5.63
C LYS A 96 -19.83 5.01 4.27
N TYR A 97 -19.23 4.54 3.18
CA TYR A 97 -19.60 4.85 1.80
C TYR A 97 -19.74 3.58 0.99
N GLN A 98 -20.60 3.61 -0.03
CA GLN A 98 -20.65 2.51 -0.98
C GLN A 98 -19.30 2.41 -1.71
N PRO A 99 -18.65 1.24 -1.72
CA PRO A 99 -17.39 1.07 -2.43
C PRO A 99 -17.59 1.40 -3.91
N ARG A 100 -16.67 2.19 -4.46
CA ARG A 100 -16.61 2.41 -5.90
C ARG A 100 -16.18 1.12 -6.60
N LYS A 101 -16.40 1.04 -7.90
CA LYS A 101 -15.90 -0.10 -8.67
C LYS A 101 -14.37 -0.14 -8.57
N ASP A 102 -13.85 -1.33 -8.35
CA ASP A 102 -12.42 -1.64 -8.25
C ASP A 102 -11.62 -0.99 -9.40
N ASP A 103 -12.13 -1.11 -10.64
CA ASP A 103 -11.49 -0.55 -11.85
C ASP A 103 -11.38 0.98 -11.81
N ASP A 104 -12.43 1.67 -11.34
CA ASP A 104 -12.44 3.13 -11.23
C ASP A 104 -11.41 3.60 -10.19
N ILE A 105 -11.30 2.90 -9.06
CA ILE A 105 -10.32 3.21 -8.00
C ILE A 105 -8.90 3.04 -8.52
N VAL A 106 -8.61 1.91 -9.18
CA VAL A 106 -7.29 1.61 -9.74
C VAL A 106 -6.91 2.62 -10.82
N LYS A 107 -7.85 2.95 -11.70
CA LYS A 107 -7.65 3.93 -12.76
C LYS A 107 -7.35 5.32 -12.21
N GLU A 108 -8.10 5.77 -11.21
CA GLU A 108 -7.88 7.06 -10.55
C GLU A 108 -6.54 7.08 -9.80
N ALA A 109 -6.21 6.01 -9.07
CA ALA A 109 -4.94 5.88 -8.36
C ALA A 109 -3.75 5.93 -9.34
N CYS A 110 -3.83 5.17 -10.45
CA CYS A 110 -2.79 5.15 -11.47
C CYS A 110 -2.66 6.50 -12.20
N ALA A 111 -3.77 7.20 -12.45
CA ALA A 111 -3.77 8.52 -13.10
C ALA A 111 -3.08 9.58 -12.23
N ARG A 112 -3.10 9.41 -10.90
CA ARG A 112 -2.44 10.33 -9.97
C ARG A 112 -0.95 10.04 -9.76
N VAL A 113 -0.44 8.89 -10.22
CA VAL A 113 1.00 8.57 -10.11
C VAL A 113 1.84 9.63 -10.82
N GLY A 114 2.89 10.10 -10.16
CA GLY A 114 3.75 11.20 -10.64
C GLY A 114 3.23 12.59 -10.28
N SER A 115 2.01 12.73 -9.75
CA SER A 115 1.50 14.00 -9.27
C SER A 115 2.16 14.40 -7.95
N SER A 116 2.61 15.65 -7.88
CA SER A 116 3.14 16.25 -6.66
C SER A 116 2.00 16.76 -5.80
N LEU A 117 1.87 16.23 -4.58
CA LEU A 117 0.91 16.70 -3.58
C LEU A 117 1.65 17.29 -2.39
N THR A 118 1.10 18.37 -1.84
CA THR A 118 1.55 18.88 -0.55
C THR A 118 0.77 18.16 0.54
N TYR A 119 1.49 17.47 1.42
CA TYR A 119 0.93 16.85 2.62
C TYR A 119 0.44 17.95 3.55
N ASP A 120 -0.87 18.16 3.54
CA ASP A 120 -1.55 19.06 4.44
C ASP A 120 -2.36 18.22 5.44
N VAL A 121 -1.89 18.20 6.70
CA VAL A 121 -2.53 17.49 7.81
C VAL A 121 -3.94 18.03 8.10
N LEU A 122 -4.24 19.26 7.67
CA LEU A 122 -5.52 19.93 7.91
C LEU A 122 -6.47 19.90 6.71
N GLY A 123 -5.96 19.61 5.50
CA GLY A 123 -6.71 19.78 4.25
C GLY A 123 -7.31 18.53 3.62
N TYR A 124 -6.78 17.34 3.92
CA TYR A 124 -7.23 16.08 3.30
C TYR A 124 -7.67 15.09 4.37
N ASN A 125 -8.96 15.11 4.68
CA ASN A 125 -9.67 14.13 5.51
C ASN A 125 -10.99 13.74 4.85
#